data_AF-A0A293LDG5-F1
#
_entry.id   AF-A0A293LDG5-F1
#
_cell.length_a   1.000
_cell.length_b   1.000
_cell.length_c   1.000
_cell.angle_alpha   90.00
_cell.angle_beta   90.00
_cell.angle_gamma   90.00
#
_symmetry.space_group_name_H-M   'P 1'
#
loop_
_entity.id
_entity.type
_entity.pdbx_description
1 polymer ?
#
loop_
_entity_poly.entity_id
_entity_poly.type
_entity_poly.pdbx_seq_one_letter_code
_entity_poly.pdbx_strand_id
1 'polypeptide(L)'
;MLRKVFLQVTATQTRRQLFSSVRHGGALAGTTPRPVNSVLVITKREAGHSHWQNVRHIKAEKDANKARQTDKYTRQIVAAVRTGGGPDPKLNKVLANVIECAKRTQVVTNAAIEQAIKRAVGALSAKNLRSTLYEIVMEHGVLIVVEAETGNISKLGHDMKNICKRHACAIVRGGVKEKFQTKGYVKLGGRNDSSELDLDAALGVGLENGAEDITELPDGTCEFLCEPTECYALAKALGAAGYMVTENGIRLVPFMAISLADDQMDKVSNLCDELEDHPEVVVVHTNIA
;
A
#
# COMPACT_ATOMS: atom_id res chain seq x y z
N MET A 1 -25.37 37.12 42.61
CA MET A 1 -25.19 36.33 43.86
C MET A 1 -24.22 35.19 43.52
N LEU A 2 -23.05 35.03 44.17
CA LEU A 2 -22.81 34.55 45.56
C LEU A 2 -23.26 33.08 45.73
N ARG A 3 -22.45 32.10 46.18
CA ARG A 3 -21.01 31.99 46.57
C ARG A 3 -20.44 30.69 45.92
N LYS A 4 -19.16 30.43 45.66
CA LYS A 4 -17.82 30.98 46.02
C LYS A 4 -17.24 30.64 47.41
N VAL A 5 -16.89 29.37 47.64
CA VAL A 5 -15.93 28.82 48.65
C VAL A 5 -15.29 27.57 47.99
N PHE A 6 -14.00 27.19 47.99
CA PHE A 6 -12.70 27.62 48.56
C PHE A 6 -12.08 26.67 49.61
N LEU A 7 -10.73 26.60 49.66
CA LEU A 7 -9.86 25.55 50.26
C LEU A 7 -9.96 24.16 49.58
N GLN A 8 -8.89 23.47 49.13
CA GLN A 8 -7.42 23.55 49.25
C GLN A 8 -6.80 23.14 50.62
N VAL A 9 -6.12 21.98 50.64
CA VAL A 9 -4.96 21.60 51.48
C VAL A 9 -4.28 20.37 50.82
N THR A 10 -3.02 20.07 51.17
CA THR A 10 -2.07 19.27 50.37
C THR A 10 -1.59 17.96 51.01
N ALA A 11 -0.98 17.12 50.16
CA ALA A 11 0.15 16.21 50.41
C ALA A 11 -0.02 14.90 51.23
N THR A 12 0.51 13.81 50.64
CA THR A 12 1.10 12.61 51.32
C THR A 12 0.16 11.76 52.21
N GLN A 13 0.37 10.45 52.41
CA GLN A 13 1.63 9.70 52.48
C GLN A 13 1.41 8.20 52.20
N THR A 14 2.31 7.56 51.45
CA THR A 14 2.27 6.11 51.17
C THR A 14 2.51 5.31 52.46
N ARG A 15 1.70 4.27 52.71
CA ARG A 15 1.74 3.46 53.95
C ARG A 15 1.89 1.96 53.64
N ARG A 16 2.48 1.25 54.61
CA ARG A 16 2.93 -0.17 54.60
C ARG A 16 4.38 -0.32 54.10
N GLN A 17 5.22 -1.17 54.68
CA GLN A 17 4.94 -2.25 55.66
C GLN A 17 5.57 -2.04 57.05
N LEU A 18 5.10 -2.85 58.01
CA LEU A 18 5.72 -3.15 59.31
C LEU A 18 6.71 -4.33 59.09
N PHE A 19 7.49 -4.88 60.03
CA PHE A 19 7.62 -4.79 61.49
C PHE A 19 9.04 -5.30 61.87
N SER A 20 9.51 -5.10 63.12
CA SER A 20 10.36 -6.02 63.93
C SER A 20 11.49 -6.86 63.25
N SER A 21 12.74 -6.90 63.72
CA SER A 21 13.30 -6.53 65.05
C SER A 21 14.81 -6.29 64.97
N VAL A 22 15.43 -5.84 66.08
CA VAL A 22 16.90 -5.75 66.20
C VAL A 22 17.34 -6.21 67.60
N ARG A 23 18.13 -7.29 67.65
CA ARG A 23 19.49 -7.37 68.26
C ARG A 23 19.97 -8.83 68.29
N HIS A 24 21.21 -9.06 67.87
CA HIS A 24 21.91 -10.32 68.15
C HIS A 24 22.51 -10.28 69.55
N GLY A 25 22.65 -11.44 70.19
CA GLY A 25 23.59 -11.66 71.28
C GLY A 25 24.81 -12.44 70.80
N GLY A 26 25.80 -12.63 71.68
CA GLY A 26 26.93 -13.54 71.46
C GLY A 26 28.03 -13.00 70.56
N ALA A 27 29.19 -12.73 71.14
CA ALA A 27 30.43 -12.48 70.42
C ALA A 27 31.27 -13.78 70.32
N LEU A 28 32.45 -13.67 69.69
CA LEU A 28 33.57 -14.63 69.70
C LEU A 28 33.48 -15.87 68.79
N ALA A 29 34.07 -15.76 67.60
CA ALA A 29 35.13 -16.66 67.13
C ALA A 29 35.93 -15.96 66.02
N GLY A 30 37.25 -16.15 65.96
CA GLY A 30 38.12 -15.42 65.03
C GLY A 30 38.52 -16.24 63.80
N THR A 31 38.26 -15.70 62.61
CA THR A 31 38.94 -16.06 61.36
C THR A 31 38.96 -14.85 60.43
N THR A 32 40.14 -14.46 59.94
CA THR A 32 40.30 -13.28 59.07
C THR A 32 39.95 -13.63 57.61
N PRO A 33 38.89 -13.06 57.01
CA PRO A 33 38.66 -13.22 55.58
C PRO A 33 39.72 -12.43 54.79
N ARG A 34 40.25 -13.03 53.72
CA ARG A 34 41.05 -12.30 52.73
C ARG A 34 40.16 -11.27 52.02
N PRO A 35 40.69 -10.11 51.59
CA PRO A 35 39.93 -9.17 50.77
C PRO A 35 39.60 -9.81 49.42
N VAL A 36 38.35 -10.23 49.25
CA VAL A 36 37.84 -10.63 47.94
C VAL A 36 37.50 -9.35 47.19
N ASN A 37 38.27 -9.04 46.13
CA ASN A 37 37.89 -8.01 45.18
C ASN A 37 36.64 -8.46 44.42
N SER A 38 35.46 -8.19 44.99
CA SER A 38 34.18 -8.36 44.33
C SER A 38 34.05 -7.33 43.22
N VAL A 39 34.67 -7.61 42.08
CA VAL A 39 34.38 -6.92 40.81
C VAL A 39 32.88 -7.13 40.58
N LEU A 40 32.10 -6.09 40.82
CA LEU A 40 30.66 -6.13 40.65
C LEU A 40 30.39 -6.06 39.15
N VAL A 41 30.53 -7.21 38.48
CA VAL A 41 30.21 -7.40 37.08
C VAL A 41 28.71 -7.20 36.95
N ILE A 42 28.31 -5.97 36.64
CA ILE A 42 26.98 -5.63 36.17
C ILE A 42 26.85 -6.29 34.80
N THR A 43 26.53 -7.58 34.79
CA THR A 43 26.01 -8.23 33.59
C THR A 43 24.76 -7.45 33.24
N LYS A 44 24.82 -6.64 32.19
CA LYS A 44 23.66 -5.94 31.64
C LYS A 44 22.68 -7.04 31.20
N ARG A 45 21.71 -7.34 32.06
CA ARG A 45 20.60 -8.24 31.73
C ARG A 45 19.76 -7.50 30.71
N GLU A 46 20.04 -7.75 29.43
CA GLU A 46 19.23 -7.26 28.32
C GLU A 46 17.81 -7.78 28.50
N ALA A 47 16.95 -6.92 29.03
CA ALA A 47 15.63 -7.28 29.51
C ALA A 47 14.65 -7.41 28.33
N GLY A 48 14.79 -8.50 27.56
CA GLY A 48 13.79 -8.94 26.61
C GLY A 48 13.66 -8.07 25.37
N HIS A 49 14.72 -8.00 24.55
CA HIS A 49 14.52 -7.79 23.10
C HIS A 49 13.71 -8.98 22.57
N SER A 50 12.39 -8.78 22.49
CA SER A 50 11.45 -9.86 22.28
C SER A 50 11.56 -10.38 20.85
N HIS A 51 12.06 -11.61 20.70
CA HIS A 51 12.03 -12.33 19.43
C HIS A 51 10.61 -12.34 18.83
N TRP A 52 9.58 -12.42 19.69
CA TRP A 52 8.16 -12.31 19.30
C TRP A 52 7.79 -10.93 18.74
N GLN A 53 8.37 -9.82 19.23
CA GLN A 53 8.15 -8.49 18.63
C GLN A 53 8.77 -8.44 17.23
N ASN A 54 10.04 -8.82 17.06
CA ASN A 54 10.68 -8.79 15.74
C ASN A 54 9.98 -9.73 14.74
N VAL A 55 9.64 -10.95 15.16
CA VAL A 55 8.83 -11.89 14.35
C VAL A 55 7.45 -11.32 14.03
N ARG A 56 6.80 -10.59 14.95
CA ARG A 56 5.51 -9.93 14.69
C ARG A 56 5.63 -8.79 13.68
N HIS A 57 6.68 -7.98 13.73
CA HIS A 57 6.90 -6.91 12.73
C HIS A 57 7.22 -7.49 11.35
N ILE A 58 8.16 -8.42 11.25
CA ILE A 58 8.51 -9.13 10.00
C ILE A 58 7.30 -9.90 9.45
N LYS A 59 6.44 -10.45 10.31
CA LYS A 59 5.19 -11.11 9.89
C LYS A 59 4.15 -10.10 9.41
N ALA A 60 3.96 -8.97 10.11
CA ALA A 60 3.00 -7.95 9.72
C ALA A 60 3.34 -7.35 8.35
N GLU A 61 4.62 -7.05 8.10
CA GLU A 61 5.13 -6.61 6.80
C GLU A 61 4.90 -7.66 5.70
N LYS A 62 5.24 -8.93 5.96
CA LYS A 62 5.00 -10.02 5.00
C LYS A 62 3.53 -10.31 4.75
N ASP A 63 2.67 -10.18 5.74
CA ASP A 63 1.22 -10.39 5.59
C ASP A 63 0.54 -9.16 4.94
N ALA A 64 1.06 -7.95 5.13
CA ALA A 64 0.65 -6.76 4.38
C ALA A 64 1.05 -6.83 2.89
N ASN A 65 2.26 -7.29 2.58
CA ASN A 65 2.69 -7.52 1.19
C ASN A 65 1.85 -8.62 0.50
N LYS A 66 1.40 -9.64 1.25
CA LYS A 66 0.44 -10.64 0.75
C LYS A 66 -0.96 -10.06 0.51
N ALA A 67 -1.43 -9.16 1.37
CA ALA A 67 -2.69 -8.45 1.15
C ALA A 67 -2.60 -7.67 -0.16
N ARG A 68 -1.63 -6.74 -0.27
CA ARG A 68 -1.38 -5.94 -1.49
C ARG A 68 -1.30 -6.78 -2.77
N GLN A 69 -0.65 -7.95 -2.74
CA GLN A 69 -0.66 -8.88 -3.88
C GLN A 69 -2.05 -9.49 -4.15
N THR A 70 -2.76 -9.95 -3.12
CA THR A 70 -4.13 -10.50 -3.23
C THR A 70 -5.10 -9.46 -3.80
N ASP A 71 -4.98 -8.21 -3.35
CA ASP A 71 -5.86 -7.12 -3.73
C ASP A 71 -5.56 -6.67 -5.17
N LYS A 72 -4.27 -6.57 -5.56
CA LYS A 72 -3.85 -6.36 -6.96
C LYS A 72 -4.43 -7.42 -7.91
N TYR A 73 -4.30 -8.71 -7.59
CA TYR A 73 -4.89 -9.76 -8.42
C TYR A 73 -6.43 -9.77 -8.39
N THR A 74 -7.06 -9.42 -7.27
CA THR A 74 -8.53 -9.25 -7.17
C THR A 74 -9.01 -8.16 -8.13
N ARG A 75 -8.35 -7.00 -8.17
CA ARG A 75 -8.63 -5.91 -9.11
C ARG A 75 -8.44 -6.35 -10.57
N GLN A 76 -7.32 -7.02 -10.88
CA GLN A 76 -7.06 -7.56 -12.22
C GLN A 76 -8.11 -8.60 -12.66
N ILE A 77 -8.58 -9.47 -11.75
CA ILE A 77 -9.65 -10.45 -12.04
C ILE A 77 -10.97 -9.73 -12.36
N VAL A 78 -11.35 -8.71 -11.58
CA VAL A 78 -12.56 -7.91 -11.84
C VAL A 78 -12.48 -7.22 -13.20
N ALA A 79 -11.35 -6.60 -13.53
CA ALA A 79 -11.12 -5.96 -14.84
C ALA A 79 -11.15 -6.96 -16.01
N ALA A 80 -10.56 -8.15 -15.83
CA ALA A 80 -10.56 -9.21 -16.84
C ALA A 80 -11.96 -9.79 -17.09
N VAL A 81 -12.77 -9.97 -16.04
CA VAL A 81 -14.19 -10.35 -16.18
C VAL A 81 -14.99 -9.27 -16.94
N ARG A 82 -14.74 -7.99 -16.65
CA ARG A 82 -15.42 -6.85 -17.31
C ARG A 82 -15.09 -6.74 -18.80
N THR A 83 -13.81 -6.83 -19.15
CA THR A 83 -13.33 -6.63 -20.54
C THR A 83 -13.51 -7.87 -21.42
N GLY A 84 -13.27 -9.07 -20.89
CA GLY A 84 -13.36 -10.33 -21.64
C GLY A 84 -14.77 -10.92 -21.79
N GLY A 85 -15.82 -10.12 -21.57
CA GLY A 85 -17.20 -10.46 -21.89
C GLY A 85 -17.90 -11.49 -20.99
N GLY A 86 -17.27 -11.91 -19.88
CA GLY A 86 -17.92 -12.83 -18.94
C GLY A 86 -16.99 -13.50 -17.91
N PRO A 87 -17.59 -14.26 -16.97
CA PRO A 87 -16.89 -14.83 -15.81
C PRO A 87 -16.31 -16.23 -16.01
N ASP A 88 -16.53 -16.90 -17.16
CA ASP A 88 -16.00 -18.24 -17.42
C ASP A 88 -14.56 -18.15 -17.98
N PRO A 89 -13.53 -18.62 -17.25
CA PRO A 89 -12.15 -18.61 -17.75
C PRO A 89 -11.94 -19.46 -19.01
N LYS A 90 -12.83 -20.41 -19.33
CA LYS A 90 -12.76 -21.19 -20.57
C LYS A 90 -13.11 -20.37 -21.81
N LEU A 91 -13.95 -19.34 -21.65
CA LEU A 91 -14.38 -18.44 -22.71
C LEU A 91 -13.54 -17.15 -22.72
N ASN A 92 -13.14 -16.68 -21.55
CA ASN A 92 -12.38 -15.46 -21.33
C ASN A 92 -10.89 -15.76 -21.10
N LYS A 93 -10.08 -15.69 -22.17
CA LYS A 93 -8.63 -15.94 -22.12
C LYS A 93 -7.86 -14.96 -21.23
N VAL A 94 -8.31 -13.70 -21.12
CA VAL A 94 -7.67 -12.69 -20.25
C VAL A 94 -7.84 -13.12 -18.79
N LEU A 95 -9.05 -13.52 -18.41
CA LEU A 95 -9.35 -14.05 -17.09
C LEU A 95 -8.59 -15.34 -16.78
N ALA A 96 -8.44 -16.25 -17.74
CA ALA A 96 -7.61 -17.45 -17.57
C ALA A 96 -6.16 -17.12 -17.21
N ASN A 97 -5.53 -16.22 -17.98
CA ASN A 97 -4.14 -15.81 -17.75
C ASN A 97 -3.96 -15.14 -16.38
N VAL A 98 -4.86 -14.22 -16.01
CA VAL A 98 -4.81 -13.54 -14.69
C VAL A 98 -5.00 -14.54 -13.54
N ILE A 99 -5.91 -15.52 -13.67
CA ILE A 99 -6.11 -16.57 -12.67
C ILE A 99 -4.86 -17.47 -12.54
N GLU A 100 -4.17 -17.77 -13.64
CA GLU A 100 -2.93 -18.54 -13.59
C GLU A 100 -1.81 -17.76 -12.89
N CYS A 101 -1.59 -16.49 -13.26
CA CYS A 101 -0.63 -15.61 -12.60
C CYS A 101 -0.91 -15.44 -11.11
N ALA A 102 -2.17 -15.21 -10.74
CA ALA A 102 -2.59 -15.11 -9.34
C ALA A 102 -2.26 -16.39 -8.55
N LYS A 103 -2.57 -17.57 -9.09
CA LYS A 103 -2.24 -18.87 -8.48
C LYS A 103 -0.74 -19.12 -8.37
N ARG A 104 0.04 -18.67 -9.37
CA ARG A 104 1.50 -18.85 -9.41
C ARG A 104 2.21 -18.18 -8.24
N THR A 105 1.63 -17.13 -7.65
CA THR A 105 2.17 -16.48 -6.43
C THR A 105 2.07 -17.32 -5.16
N GLN A 106 1.19 -18.34 -5.12
CA GLN A 106 0.80 -19.08 -3.93
C GLN A 106 0.18 -18.25 -2.78
N VAL A 107 0.00 -16.93 -2.97
CA VAL A 107 -0.61 -16.01 -2.00
C VAL A 107 -2.13 -15.95 -2.20
N VAL A 108 -2.59 -15.86 -3.46
CA VAL A 108 -4.01 -15.70 -3.78
C VAL A 108 -4.75 -17.03 -3.64
N THR A 109 -5.75 -17.09 -2.77
CA THR A 109 -6.55 -18.31 -2.55
C THR A 109 -7.64 -18.48 -3.62
N ASN A 110 -8.02 -19.74 -3.91
CA ASN A 110 -9.15 -20.02 -4.81
C ASN A 110 -10.47 -19.34 -4.35
N ALA A 111 -10.68 -19.22 -3.04
CA ALA A 111 -11.85 -18.53 -2.48
C ALA A 111 -11.84 -17.01 -2.78
N ALA A 112 -10.67 -16.37 -2.74
CA ALA A 112 -10.53 -14.96 -3.14
C ALA A 112 -10.81 -14.77 -4.64
N ILE A 113 -10.29 -15.67 -5.49
CA ILE A 113 -10.55 -15.67 -6.93
C ILE A 113 -12.06 -15.82 -7.23
N GLU A 114 -12.74 -16.76 -6.58
CA GLU A 114 -14.19 -16.92 -6.72
C GLU A 114 -14.98 -15.70 -6.25
N GLN A 115 -14.57 -15.05 -5.14
CA GLN A 115 -15.22 -13.84 -4.65
C GLN A 115 -15.01 -12.66 -5.62
N ALA A 116 -13.81 -12.49 -6.18
CA ALA A 116 -13.52 -11.48 -7.20
C ALA A 116 -14.40 -11.66 -8.45
N ILE A 117 -14.52 -12.89 -8.95
CA ILE A 117 -15.41 -13.20 -10.09
C ILE A 117 -16.87 -12.92 -9.74
N LYS A 118 -17.35 -13.34 -8.55
CA LYS A 118 -18.75 -13.11 -8.12
C LYS A 118 -19.07 -11.62 -7.98
N ARG A 119 -18.15 -10.81 -7.44
CA ARG A 119 -18.25 -9.33 -7.41
C ARG A 119 -18.38 -8.75 -8.82
N ALA A 120 -17.51 -9.17 -9.74
CA ALA A 120 -17.50 -8.68 -11.12
C ALA A 120 -18.77 -9.05 -11.92
N VAL A 121 -19.34 -10.24 -11.71
CA VAL A 121 -20.65 -10.62 -12.29
C VAL A 121 -21.78 -9.71 -11.81
N GLY A 122 -21.76 -9.32 -10.53
CA GLY A 122 -22.71 -8.35 -9.98
C GLY A 122 -22.66 -7.00 -10.70
N ALA A 123 -21.45 -6.51 -11.01
CA ALA A 123 -21.25 -5.28 -11.76
C ALA A 123 -21.65 -5.41 -13.25
N LEU A 124 -21.32 -6.53 -13.90
CA LEU A 124 -21.63 -6.79 -15.32
C LEU A 124 -23.13 -6.74 -15.67
N SER A 125 -24.03 -6.97 -14.71
CA SER A 125 -25.47 -6.89 -14.94
C SER A 125 -25.96 -5.47 -15.30
N ALA A 126 -25.18 -4.43 -14.98
CA ALA A 126 -25.48 -3.05 -15.31
C ALA A 126 -25.16 -2.72 -16.78
N LYS A 127 -26.08 -3.07 -17.70
CA LYS A 127 -25.98 -2.80 -19.17
C LYS A 127 -25.82 -1.32 -19.59
N ASN A 128 -25.68 -0.38 -18.65
CA ASN A 128 -25.51 1.05 -18.88
C ASN A 128 -24.40 1.63 -17.97
N LEU A 129 -23.26 0.94 -17.83
CA LEU A 129 -22.08 1.53 -17.17
C LEU A 129 -21.69 2.84 -17.89
N ARG A 130 -21.41 3.87 -17.10
CA ARG A 130 -20.91 5.16 -17.55
C ARG A 130 -19.59 5.46 -16.87
N SER A 131 -18.57 5.77 -17.66
CA SER A 131 -17.32 6.32 -17.16
C SER A 131 -17.61 7.67 -16.49
N THR A 132 -17.05 7.88 -15.30
CA THR A 132 -17.13 9.12 -14.55
C THR A 132 -15.82 9.32 -13.79
N LEU A 133 -15.54 10.55 -13.42
CA LEU A 133 -14.25 10.94 -12.86
C LEU A 133 -14.50 11.85 -11.66
N TYR A 134 -13.91 11.49 -10.52
CA TYR A 134 -13.96 12.29 -9.30
C TYR A 134 -12.59 12.91 -9.04
N GLU A 135 -12.58 14.23 -8.87
CA GLU A 135 -11.42 15.01 -8.51
C GLU A 135 -11.47 15.29 -7.02
N ILE A 136 -10.46 14.84 -6.27
CA ILE A 136 -10.41 14.91 -4.81
C ILE A 136 -9.17 15.72 -4.41
N VAL A 137 -9.34 16.62 -3.45
CA VAL A 137 -8.27 17.39 -2.83
C VAL A 137 -8.27 17.09 -1.33
N MET A 138 -7.08 16.85 -0.78
CA MET A 138 -6.84 16.62 0.64
C MET A 138 -5.82 17.65 1.17
N GLU A 139 -5.61 17.68 2.49
CA GLU A 139 -4.60 18.54 3.12
C GLU A 139 -3.18 18.29 2.56
N HIS A 140 -2.25 19.19 2.86
CA HIS A 140 -0.86 19.17 2.38
C HIS A 140 -0.66 19.26 0.85
N GLY A 141 -1.72 19.58 0.08
CA GLY A 141 -1.65 19.72 -1.38
C GLY A 141 -1.81 18.41 -2.15
N VAL A 142 -2.31 17.37 -1.48
CA VAL A 142 -2.57 16.07 -2.07
C VAL A 142 -3.74 16.15 -3.05
N LEU A 143 -3.48 15.76 -4.29
CA LEU A 143 -4.40 15.74 -5.42
C LEU A 143 -4.63 14.30 -5.85
N ILE A 144 -5.90 13.90 -5.95
CA ILE A 144 -6.29 12.55 -6.32
C ILE A 144 -7.32 12.61 -7.45
N VAL A 145 -7.10 11.82 -8.50
CA VAL A 145 -8.05 11.61 -9.61
C VAL A 145 -8.51 10.17 -9.59
N VAL A 146 -9.82 9.95 -9.43
CA VAL A 146 -10.44 8.62 -9.40
C VAL A 146 -11.24 8.43 -10.67
N GLU A 147 -10.84 7.48 -11.51
CA GLU A 147 -11.63 7.07 -12.68
C GLU A 147 -12.50 5.86 -12.33
N ALA A 148 -13.79 5.94 -12.64
CA ALA A 148 -14.81 4.99 -12.19
C ALA A 148 -15.82 4.66 -13.31
N GLU A 149 -16.41 3.47 -13.27
CA GLU A 149 -17.46 3.02 -14.20
C GLU A 149 -18.69 2.57 -13.40
N THR A 150 -19.81 3.27 -13.55
CA THR A 150 -21.01 3.03 -12.73
C THR A 150 -22.29 3.01 -13.54
N GLY A 151 -23.22 2.12 -13.16
CA GLY A 151 -24.61 2.17 -13.62
C GLY A 151 -25.47 3.20 -12.88
N ASN A 152 -24.98 3.80 -11.80
CA ASN A 152 -25.72 4.74 -10.95
C ASN A 152 -24.81 5.82 -10.34
N ILE A 153 -24.55 6.87 -11.12
CA ILE A 153 -23.77 8.05 -10.74
C ILE A 153 -24.25 8.68 -9.43
N SER A 154 -25.56 8.66 -9.14
CA SER A 154 -26.13 9.21 -7.90
C SER A 154 -25.75 8.39 -6.66
N LYS A 155 -25.65 7.06 -6.79
CA LYS A 155 -25.16 6.18 -5.72
C LYS A 155 -23.66 6.37 -5.53
N LEU A 156 -22.86 6.26 -6.60
CA LEU A 156 -21.41 6.43 -6.53
C LEU A 156 -21.03 7.81 -5.97
N GLY A 157 -21.73 8.87 -6.39
CA GLY A 157 -21.55 10.23 -5.88
C GLY A 157 -22.05 10.47 -4.44
N HIS A 158 -22.67 9.46 -3.80
CA HIS A 158 -22.91 9.42 -2.35
C HIS A 158 -21.81 8.60 -1.65
N ASP A 159 -21.48 7.42 -2.18
CA ASP A 159 -20.44 6.53 -1.63
C ASP A 159 -19.07 7.22 -1.59
N MET A 160 -18.66 7.88 -2.68
CA MET A 160 -17.43 8.70 -2.75
C MET A 160 -17.42 9.86 -1.74
N LYS A 161 -18.57 10.53 -1.50
CA LYS A 161 -18.66 11.59 -0.48
C LYS A 161 -18.54 11.04 0.94
N ASN A 162 -19.06 9.83 1.17
CA ASN A 162 -18.95 9.17 2.46
C ASN A 162 -17.50 8.76 2.75
N ILE A 163 -16.75 8.29 1.74
CA ILE A 163 -15.29 8.05 1.84
C ILE A 163 -14.58 9.37 2.15
N CYS A 164 -14.79 10.40 1.33
CA CYS A 164 -14.12 11.70 1.52
C CYS A 164 -14.34 12.30 2.91
N LYS A 165 -15.57 12.16 3.46
CA LYS A 165 -15.92 12.60 4.81
C LYS A 165 -15.19 11.82 5.92
N ARG A 166 -14.78 10.56 5.70
CA ARG A 166 -13.97 9.79 6.67
C ARG A 166 -12.53 10.30 6.73
N HIS A 167 -11.95 10.61 5.57
CA HIS A 167 -10.53 11.01 5.44
C HIS A 167 -10.30 12.53 5.42
N ALA A 168 -11.33 13.32 5.78
CA ALA A 168 -11.30 14.79 5.81
C ALA A 168 -10.90 15.48 4.48
N CYS A 169 -11.08 14.81 3.34
CA CYS A 169 -10.82 15.36 2.00
C CYS A 169 -12.11 15.81 1.30
N ALA A 170 -12.00 16.53 0.18
CA ALA A 170 -13.11 17.16 -0.52
C ALA A 170 -13.14 16.80 -2.01
N ILE A 171 -14.32 16.44 -2.53
CA ILE A 171 -14.56 16.32 -3.98
C ILE A 171 -14.74 17.72 -4.56
N VAL A 172 -13.92 18.07 -5.55
CA VAL A 172 -13.98 19.35 -6.28
C VAL A 172 -14.59 19.16 -7.68
N ARG A 173 -14.66 20.23 -8.48
CA ARG A 173 -15.22 20.21 -9.84
C ARG A 173 -14.22 20.82 -10.83
N GLY A 174 -13.41 19.98 -11.47
CA GLY A 174 -12.38 20.43 -12.42
C GLY A 174 -11.11 20.96 -11.75
N GLY A 175 -10.09 21.19 -12.57
CA GLY A 175 -8.83 21.82 -12.19
C GLY A 175 -7.79 20.92 -11.51
N VAL A 176 -8.16 19.71 -11.06
CA VAL A 176 -7.23 18.70 -10.53
C VAL A 176 -6.70 17.82 -11.64
N LYS A 177 -7.56 17.32 -12.56
CA LYS A 177 -7.11 16.53 -13.71
C LYS A 177 -6.11 17.30 -14.59
N GLU A 178 -6.27 18.63 -14.66
CA GLU A 178 -5.36 19.56 -15.35
C GLU A 178 -3.97 19.66 -14.72
N LYS A 179 -3.74 19.06 -13.53
CA LYS A 179 -2.41 18.92 -12.91
C LYS A 179 -1.70 17.62 -13.27
N PHE A 180 -2.30 16.80 -14.13
CA PHE A 180 -1.73 15.57 -14.64
C PHE A 180 -1.62 15.61 -16.17
N GLN A 181 -0.59 14.94 -16.68
CA GLN A 181 -0.45 14.62 -18.09
C GLN A 181 -0.84 13.16 -18.33
N THR A 182 -1.61 12.91 -19.38
CA THR A 182 -1.86 11.55 -19.88
C THR A 182 -0.59 11.03 -20.53
N LYS A 183 -0.04 9.91 -20.03
CA LYS A 183 1.14 9.22 -20.58
C LYS A 183 0.84 7.75 -20.84
N GLY A 184 1.50 7.19 -21.84
CA GLY A 184 1.68 5.75 -21.93
C GLY A 184 2.70 5.28 -20.89
N TYR A 185 2.56 4.06 -20.40
CA TYR A 185 3.55 3.41 -19.55
C TYR A 185 3.73 1.94 -19.92
N VAL A 186 4.96 1.43 -19.77
CA VAL A 186 5.33 0.02 -20.01
C VAL A 186 6.26 -0.46 -18.90
N LYS A 187 5.79 -1.41 -18.07
CA LYS A 187 6.56 -2.00 -16.96
C LYS A 187 7.12 -3.38 -17.32
N LEU A 188 8.45 -3.52 -17.23
CA LEU A 188 9.21 -4.74 -17.51
C LEU A 188 9.53 -5.49 -16.21
N GLY A 189 9.18 -6.77 -16.14
CA GLY A 189 9.44 -7.65 -14.98
C GLY A 189 10.73 -8.47 -15.07
N GLY A 190 11.67 -8.09 -15.93
CA GLY A 190 12.86 -8.87 -16.27
C GLY A 190 12.94 -9.24 -17.75
N ARG A 191 13.71 -10.28 -18.07
CA ARG A 191 13.87 -10.84 -19.41
C ARG A 191 13.19 -12.19 -19.55
N ASN A 192 12.66 -12.50 -20.74
CA ASN A 192 11.93 -13.75 -21.00
C ASN A 192 12.83 -15.00 -20.88
N ASP A 193 14.14 -14.83 -21.07
CA ASP A 193 15.17 -15.87 -20.88
C ASP A 193 15.67 -16.00 -19.42
N SER A 194 15.05 -15.29 -18.46
CA SER A 194 15.39 -15.30 -17.03
C SER A 194 16.81 -14.81 -16.68
N SER A 195 17.46 -14.11 -17.61
CA SER A 195 18.69 -13.35 -17.38
C SER A 195 18.40 -12.03 -16.65
N GLU A 196 19.45 -11.42 -16.09
CA GLU A 196 19.36 -10.12 -15.40
C GLU A 196 18.90 -9.01 -16.35
N LEU A 197 18.22 -8.00 -15.80
CA LEU A 197 17.59 -6.96 -16.59
C LEU A 197 18.65 -5.95 -17.07
N ASP A 198 19.12 -6.13 -18.30
CA ASP A 198 20.05 -5.21 -18.97
C ASP A 198 19.38 -3.85 -19.21
N LEU A 199 19.63 -2.93 -18.27
CA LEU A 199 19.07 -1.57 -18.23
C LEU A 199 19.53 -0.73 -19.43
N ASP A 200 20.81 -0.78 -19.79
CA ASP A 200 21.38 0.01 -20.88
C ASP A 200 20.83 -0.45 -22.25
N ALA A 201 20.70 -1.76 -22.45
CA ALA A 201 20.07 -2.29 -23.67
C ALA A 201 18.54 -2.05 -23.69
N ALA A 202 17.86 -2.06 -22.55
CA ALA A 202 16.45 -1.70 -22.46
C ALA A 202 16.22 -0.21 -22.75
N LEU A 203 17.09 0.66 -22.25
CA LEU A 203 17.13 2.10 -22.52
C LEU A 203 17.29 2.39 -24.02
N GLY A 204 18.26 1.76 -24.68
CA GLY A 204 18.48 1.93 -26.12
C GLY A 204 17.24 1.59 -26.95
N VAL A 205 16.65 0.40 -26.72
CA VAL A 205 15.40 -0.02 -27.40
C VAL A 205 14.23 0.91 -27.06
N GLY A 206 14.15 1.40 -25.82
CA GLY A 206 13.11 2.34 -25.39
C GLY A 206 13.17 3.67 -26.13
N LEU A 207 14.33 4.32 -26.13
CA LEU A 207 14.55 5.63 -26.77
C LEU A 207 14.33 5.58 -28.28
N GLU A 208 14.72 4.49 -28.95
CA GLU A 208 14.44 4.29 -30.39
C GLU A 208 12.94 4.10 -30.71
N ASN A 209 12.09 3.81 -29.71
CA ASN A 209 10.68 3.46 -29.88
C ASN A 209 9.72 4.34 -29.05
N GLY A 210 10.10 5.59 -28.78
CA GLY A 210 9.21 6.60 -28.19
C GLY A 210 9.17 6.66 -26.66
N ALA A 211 10.12 6.04 -25.96
CA ALA A 211 10.26 6.29 -24.52
C ALA A 211 10.81 7.72 -24.28
N GLU A 212 10.13 8.46 -23.40
CA GLU A 212 10.53 9.79 -22.94
C GLU A 212 11.36 9.72 -21.65
N ASP A 213 11.10 8.73 -20.79
CA ASP A 213 11.68 8.60 -19.45
C ASP A 213 11.70 7.12 -19.02
N ILE A 214 12.59 6.78 -18.09
CA ILE A 214 12.68 5.47 -17.44
C ILE A 214 12.74 5.62 -15.92
N THR A 215 12.12 4.72 -15.18
CA THR A 215 12.24 4.64 -13.73
C THR A 215 12.51 3.20 -13.30
N GLU A 216 13.63 2.98 -12.60
CA GLU A 216 13.87 1.76 -11.84
C GLU A 216 13.02 1.78 -10.57
N LEU A 217 12.29 0.69 -10.32
CA LEU A 217 11.38 0.56 -9.19
C LEU A 217 11.99 -0.33 -8.09
N PRO A 218 11.67 -0.12 -6.79
CA PRO A 218 12.28 -0.86 -5.68
C PRO A 218 12.04 -2.38 -5.66
N ASP A 219 11.18 -2.90 -6.54
CA ASP A 219 10.94 -4.32 -6.77
C ASP A 219 11.90 -4.94 -7.82
N GLY A 220 12.88 -4.18 -8.33
CA GLY A 220 13.82 -4.62 -9.35
C GLY A 220 13.25 -4.63 -10.77
N THR A 221 12.12 -3.94 -10.99
CA THR A 221 11.48 -3.79 -12.30
C THR A 221 11.76 -2.42 -12.89
N CYS A 222 11.59 -2.29 -14.20
CA CYS A 222 11.77 -1.01 -14.92
C CYS A 222 10.44 -0.54 -15.48
N GLU A 223 10.17 0.75 -15.44
CA GLU A 223 9.00 1.37 -16.05
C GLU A 223 9.42 2.46 -17.02
N PHE A 224 8.96 2.37 -18.26
CA PHE A 224 9.14 3.38 -19.29
C PHE A 224 7.89 4.25 -19.38
N LEU A 225 8.06 5.56 -19.54
CA LEU A 225 7.01 6.51 -19.92
C LEU A 225 7.15 6.89 -21.39
N CYS A 226 6.03 7.16 -22.05
CA CYS A 226 5.96 7.53 -23.46
C CYS A 226 4.70 8.34 -23.79
N GLU A 227 4.59 8.81 -25.04
CA GLU A 227 3.34 9.37 -25.55
C GLU A 227 2.25 8.26 -25.61
N PRO A 228 0.99 8.53 -25.21
CA PRO A 228 -0.08 7.51 -25.17
C PRO A 228 -0.30 6.70 -26.46
N THR A 229 -0.03 7.27 -27.65
CA THR A 229 -0.16 6.57 -28.94
C THR A 229 1.03 5.67 -29.25
N GLU A 230 2.22 6.00 -28.74
CA GLU A 230 3.46 5.23 -28.95
C GLU A 230 3.57 4.02 -28.01
N CYS A 231 2.84 4.03 -26.89
CA CYS A 231 2.83 2.96 -25.87
C CYS A 231 2.72 1.53 -26.42
N TYR A 232 1.90 1.31 -27.46
CA TYR A 232 1.75 -0.01 -28.08
C TYR A 232 2.96 -0.41 -28.93
N ALA A 233 3.60 0.55 -29.60
CA ALA A 233 4.82 0.31 -30.37
C ALA A 233 5.99 -0.01 -29.42
N LEU A 234 6.16 0.80 -28.37
CA LEU A 234 7.17 0.61 -27.33
C LEU A 234 7.07 -0.76 -26.65
N ALA A 235 5.87 -1.14 -26.19
CA ALA A 235 5.62 -2.44 -25.57
C ALA A 235 5.93 -3.61 -26.53
N LYS A 236 5.62 -3.46 -27.82
CA LYS A 236 5.94 -4.47 -28.84
C LYS A 236 7.44 -4.56 -29.14
N ALA A 237 8.15 -3.43 -29.18
CA ALA A 237 9.59 -3.38 -29.42
C ALA A 237 10.37 -4.02 -28.26
N LEU A 238 10.05 -3.65 -27.01
CA LEU A 238 10.66 -4.25 -25.82
C LEU A 238 10.38 -5.77 -25.74
N GLY A 239 9.15 -6.20 -26.05
CA GLY A 239 8.82 -7.62 -26.14
C GLY A 239 9.61 -8.37 -27.22
N ALA A 240 9.84 -7.74 -28.39
CA ALA A 240 10.65 -8.31 -29.48
C ALA A 240 12.15 -8.37 -29.16
N ALA A 241 12.66 -7.44 -28.34
CA ALA A 241 14.04 -7.46 -27.81
C ALA A 241 14.24 -8.50 -26.67
N GLY A 242 13.19 -9.24 -26.29
CA GLY A 242 13.25 -10.31 -25.31
C GLY A 242 12.89 -9.91 -23.88
N TYR A 243 12.44 -8.67 -23.64
CA TYR A 243 11.99 -8.24 -22.31
C TYR A 243 10.60 -8.78 -21.96
N MET A 244 10.38 -9.06 -20.68
CA MET A 244 9.09 -9.50 -20.15
C MET A 244 8.24 -8.28 -19.79
N VAL A 245 7.45 -7.77 -20.75
CA VAL A 245 6.43 -6.74 -20.47
C VAL A 245 5.38 -7.34 -19.54
N THR A 246 5.35 -6.86 -18.30
CA THR A 246 4.38 -7.32 -17.28
C THR A 246 3.09 -6.53 -17.32
N GLU A 247 3.17 -5.22 -17.46
CA GLU A 247 2.04 -4.29 -17.45
C GLU A 247 2.29 -3.19 -18.50
N ASN A 248 1.25 -2.73 -19.18
CA ASN A 248 1.29 -1.53 -20.01
C ASN A 248 -0.10 -0.90 -20.09
N GLY A 249 -0.15 0.37 -20.48
CA GLY A 249 -1.40 1.08 -20.69
C GLY A 249 -1.22 2.59 -20.66
N ILE A 250 -2.31 3.30 -20.37
CA ILE A 250 -2.34 4.74 -20.23
C ILE A 250 -2.56 5.09 -18.75
N ARG A 251 -1.84 6.09 -18.23
CA ARG A 251 -2.00 6.61 -16.87
C ARG A 251 -1.93 8.14 -16.83
N LEU A 252 -2.47 8.73 -15.77
CA LEU A 252 -2.24 10.13 -15.43
C LEU A 252 -0.97 10.23 -14.57
N VAL A 253 0.01 11.03 -15.03
CA VAL A 253 1.26 11.34 -14.32
C VAL A 253 1.20 12.80 -13.86
N PRO A 254 1.50 13.15 -12.60
CA PRO A 254 1.43 14.54 -12.13
C PRO A 254 2.52 15.42 -12.75
N PHE A 255 2.19 16.67 -13.11
CA PHE A 255 3.20 17.67 -13.53
C PHE A 255 4.13 18.09 -12.39
N MET A 256 3.68 17.95 -11.14
CA MET A 256 4.47 18.19 -9.93
C MET A 256 4.10 17.13 -8.91
N ALA A 257 5.03 16.23 -8.61
CA ALA A 257 4.89 15.29 -7.51
C ALA A 257 5.20 15.99 -6.17
N ILE A 258 4.59 15.53 -5.07
CA ILE A 258 4.86 16.00 -3.72
C ILE A 258 5.32 14.85 -2.83
N SER A 259 6.25 15.14 -1.93
CA SER A 259 6.64 14.25 -0.85
C SER A 259 5.89 14.62 0.43
N LEU A 260 5.49 13.62 1.20
CA LEU A 260 4.75 13.76 2.46
C LEU A 260 5.58 13.22 3.63
N ALA A 261 5.28 13.65 4.85
CA ALA A 261 5.79 13.00 6.05
C ALA A 261 5.09 11.65 6.29
N ASP A 262 5.74 10.71 6.99
CA ASP A 262 5.21 9.36 7.25
C ASP A 262 3.77 9.37 7.80
N ASP A 263 3.49 10.26 8.76
CA ASP A 263 2.17 10.38 9.40
C ASP A 263 1.08 10.92 8.44
N GLN A 264 1.47 11.58 7.35
CA GLN A 264 0.59 12.07 6.29
C GLN A 264 0.43 10.99 5.21
N MET A 265 1.52 10.30 4.86
CA MET A 265 1.54 9.18 3.92
C MET A 265 0.60 8.05 4.37
N ASP A 266 0.64 7.67 5.66
CA ASP A 266 -0.30 6.70 6.24
C ASP A 266 -1.77 7.11 5.99
N LYS A 267 -2.12 8.38 6.20
CA LYS A 267 -3.49 8.87 6.00
C LYS A 267 -3.91 8.79 4.54
N VAL A 268 -3.02 9.13 3.60
CA VAL A 268 -3.34 9.04 2.16
C VAL A 268 -3.37 7.60 1.66
N SER A 269 -2.50 6.70 2.15
CA SER A 269 -2.59 5.26 1.81
C SER A 269 -3.97 4.73 2.20
N ASN A 270 -4.41 4.94 3.45
CA ASN A 270 -5.72 4.47 3.91
C ASN A 270 -6.90 5.04 3.10
N LEU A 271 -6.79 6.28 2.56
CA LEU A 271 -7.77 6.84 1.63
C LEU A 271 -7.70 6.17 0.25
N CYS A 272 -6.52 5.94 -0.30
CA CYS A 272 -6.32 5.28 -1.59
C CYS A 272 -6.81 3.83 -1.53
N ASP A 273 -6.40 3.08 -0.51
CA ASP A 273 -6.83 1.70 -0.25
C ASP A 273 -8.38 1.61 -0.20
N GLU A 274 -9.06 2.52 0.51
CA GLU A 274 -10.54 2.54 0.57
C GLU A 274 -11.22 3.02 -0.73
N LEU A 275 -10.58 3.87 -1.53
CA LEU A 275 -11.08 4.27 -2.86
C LEU A 275 -10.94 3.13 -3.88
N GLU A 276 -9.81 2.43 -3.89
CA GLU A 276 -9.53 1.35 -4.84
C GLU A 276 -10.29 0.04 -4.53
N ASP A 277 -10.66 -0.19 -3.26
CA ASP A 277 -11.54 -1.30 -2.87
C ASP A 277 -13.01 -1.07 -3.28
N HIS A 278 -13.38 0.14 -3.70
CA HIS A 278 -14.74 0.43 -4.14
C HIS A 278 -15.04 -0.24 -5.50
N PRO A 279 -16.06 -1.11 -5.62
CA PRO A 279 -16.22 -2.02 -6.77
C PRO A 279 -16.62 -1.36 -8.10
N GLU A 280 -16.87 -0.04 -8.09
CA GLU A 280 -17.16 0.77 -9.28
C GLU A 280 -15.96 1.67 -9.68
N VAL A 281 -14.88 1.70 -8.89
CA VAL A 281 -13.61 2.40 -9.23
C VAL A 281 -12.76 1.51 -10.14
N VAL A 282 -12.02 2.13 -11.06
CA VAL A 282 -11.18 1.46 -12.06
C VAL A 282 -9.70 1.72 -11.80
N VAL A 283 -9.33 2.97 -11.51
CA VAL A 283 -7.97 3.38 -11.18
C VAL A 283 -8.00 4.66 -10.34
N VAL A 284 -7.03 4.78 -9.42
CA VAL A 284 -6.77 5.97 -8.62
C VAL A 284 -5.38 6.50 -9.01
N HIS A 285 -5.29 7.79 -9.31
CA HIS A 285 -4.04 8.50 -9.57
C HIS A 285 -3.82 9.55 -8.49
N THR A 286 -2.59 9.68 -7.99
CA THR A 286 -2.21 10.69 -6.98
C THR A 286 -1.04 11.53 -7.48
N ASN A 287 -0.84 12.72 -6.90
CA ASN A 287 0.35 13.54 -7.14
C ASN A 287 1.50 13.24 -6.16
N ILE A 288 1.55 12.06 -5.56
CA ILE A 288 2.56 11.72 -4.54
C ILE A 288 3.76 11.03 -5.20
N ALA A 289 4.96 11.33 -4.70
CA ALA A 289 6.22 10.68 -5.07
C ALA A 289 6.48 9.42 -4.23
#